data_AF-A0A4Y8S602-F1
#
_entry.id   AF-A0A4Y8S602-F1
#
_cell.length_a   1.000
_cell.length_b   1.000
_cell.length_c   1.000
_cell.angle_alpha   90.00
_cell.angle_beta   90.00
_cell.angle_gamma   90.00
#
_symmetry.space_group_name_H-M   'P 1'
#
loop_
_entity.id
_entity.type
_entity.pdbx_description
1 polymer ?
#
loop_
_entity_poly.entity_id
_entity_poly.type
_entity_poly.pdbx_seq_one_letter_code
_entity_poly.pdbx_strand_id
1 'polypeptide(L)' 'MGLGAPEIILILVAILLLFGGKKIPEMMRGLGKGMKDFKEAQNEDAGKPIPVPVKDNNA' A
#
# COMPACT_ATOMS: atom_id res chain seq x y z
N MET A 1 -29.15 10.86 13.69
CA MET A 1 -27.93 11.48 14.23
C MET A 1 -26.77 10.61 13.79
N GLY A 2 -26.15 10.94 12.66
CA GLY A 2 -24.97 10.24 12.16
C GLY A 2 -23.71 10.96 12.61
N LEU A 3 -22.58 10.29 12.60
CA LEU A 3 -21.27 10.93 12.80
C LEU A 3 -21.07 11.94 11.67
N GLY A 4 -21.19 13.22 11.99
CA GLY A 4 -20.94 14.29 11.05
C GLY A 4 -19.45 14.49 10.83
N ALA A 5 -19.12 15.33 9.85
CA ALA A 5 -17.77 15.83 9.67
C ALA A 5 -17.13 16.36 10.97
N PRO A 6 -17.82 17.11 11.85
CA PRO A 6 -17.19 17.62 13.08
C PRO A 6 -16.83 16.51 14.07
N GLU A 7 -17.67 15.49 14.29
CA GLU A 7 -17.33 14.38 15.19
C GLU A 7 -16.13 13.58 14.67
N ILE A 8 -16.06 13.33 13.36
CA ILE A 8 -14.94 12.61 12.74
C ILE A 8 -13.63 13.39 12.92
N ILE A 9 -13.64 14.71 12.72
CA ILE A 9 -12.46 15.56 12.91
C ILE A 9 -12.00 15.51 14.37
N LEU A 10 -12.93 15.57 15.33
CA LEU A 10 -12.61 15.49 16.76
C LEU A 10 -11.93 14.17 17.12
N ILE A 11 -12.42 13.04 16.57
CA ILE A 11 -11.82 11.72 16.76
C ILE A 11 -10.42 11.67 16.14
N LEU A 12 -10.24 12.18 14.93
CA LEU A 12 -8.93 12.22 14.26
C LEU A 12 -7.92 13.06 15.05
N VAL A 13 -8.34 14.20 15.59
CA VAL A 13 -7.50 15.03 16.45
C VAL A 13 -7.14 14.31 17.75
N ALA A 14 -8.09 13.61 18.39
CA ALA A 14 -7.80 12.83 19.59
C ALA A 14 -6.76 11.73 19.33
N ILE A 15 -6.91 10.97 18.23
CA ILE A 15 -5.93 9.96 17.81
C ILE A 15 -4.58 10.62 17.51
N LEU A 16 -4.56 11.77 16.84
CA LEU A 16 -3.34 12.50 16.54
C LEU A 16 -2.61 12.98 17.80
N LEU A 17 -3.33 13.34 18.87
CA LEU A 17 -2.73 13.72 20.15
C LEU A 17 -2.14 12.51 20.89
N LEU A 18 -2.83 11.36 20.87
CA LEU A 18 -2.36 10.14 21.51
C LEU A 18 -1.13 9.53 20.83
N PHE A 19 -1.15 9.46 19.50
CA PHE A 19 -0.08 8.84 18.72
C PHE A 19 0.97 9.85 18.24
N GLY A 20 0.63 11.13 18.18
CA GLY A 20 1.48 12.18 17.61
C GLY A 20 1.48 12.16 16.07
N GLY A 21 1.66 13.33 15.46
CA GLY A 21 1.66 13.47 13.99
C GLY A 21 2.81 12.77 13.25
N LYS A 22 3.84 12.30 13.96
CA LYS A 22 4.99 11.60 13.37
C LYS A 22 4.82 10.08 13.31
N LYS A 23 4.10 9.46 14.27
CA LYS A 23 3.95 8.00 14.31
C LYS A 23 3.03 7.46 13.22
N ILE A 24 1.97 8.19 12.88
CA ILE A 24 1.05 7.82 11.80
C ILE A 24 1.79 7.67 10.44
N PRO A 25 2.54 8.68 9.95
CA PRO A 25 3.26 8.55 8.68
C PRO A 25 4.42 7.55 8.74
N GLU A 26 5.06 7.37 9.90
CA GLU A 26 6.10 6.36 10.10
C GLU A 26 5.53 4.93 9.98
N MET A 27 4.40 4.66 10.65
CA MET A 27 3.68 3.39 10.52
C MET A 27 3.16 3.16 9.09
N MET A 28 2.57 4.18 8.46
CA MET A 28 2.10 4.10 7.07
C MET A 28 3.23 3.78 6.09
N ARG A 29 4.43 4.36 6.29
CA ARG A 29 5.60 4.05 5.45
C ARG A 29 6.05 2.60 5.60
N GLY A 30 6.07 2.08 6.82
CA GLY A 30 6.38 0.68 7.09
C GLY A 30 5.36 -0.28 6.46
N LEU A 31 4.07 -0.02 6.69
CA LEU A 31 2.97 -0.80 6.10
C LEU A 31 2.96 -0.71 4.56
N GLY A 32 3.22 0.48 4.00
CA GLY A 32 3.26 0.70 2.56
C GLY A 32 4.40 -0.04 1.86
N LYS A 33 5.58 -0.10 2.50
CA LYS A 33 6.68 -0.95 2.01
C LYS A 33 6.31 -2.43 2.08
N GLY A 34 5.82 -2.91 3.23
CA GLY A 34 5.41 -4.31 3.38
C GLY A 34 4.32 -4.74 2.40
N MET A 35 3.32 -3.88 2.16
CA MET A 35 2.27 -4.13 1.16
C MET A 35 2.82 -4.12 -0.27
N LYS A 36 3.78 -3.23 -0.58
CA LYS A 36 4.45 -3.21 -1.88
C LYS A 36 5.24 -4.50 -2.11
N ASP A 37 6.08 -4.88 -1.15
CA ASP A 37 6.91 -6.09 -1.23
C ASP A 37 6.03 -7.34 -1.29
N PHE A 38 4.93 -7.39 -0.53
CA PHE A 38 3.94 -8.47 -0.58
C PHE A 38 3.21 -8.56 -1.92
N LYS A 39 2.90 -7.41 -2.54
CA LYS A 39 2.30 -7.36 -3.87
C LYS A 39 3.33 -7.75 -4.94
N GLU A 40 4.58 -7.34 -4.81
CA GLU A 40 5.66 -7.68 -5.73
C GLU A 40 5.92 -9.18 -5.72
N ALA A 41 6.07 -9.81 -4.54
CA ALA A 41 6.21 -11.26 -4.42
C ALA A 41 5.03 -12.04 -5.02
N GLN A 42 3.78 -11.61 -4.75
CA GLN A 42 2.60 -12.22 -5.37
C GLN A 42 2.56 -12.06 -6.90
N ASN A 43 3.14 -10.98 -7.45
CA ASN A 43 3.22 -10.76 -8.88
C ASN A 43 4.46 -11.41 -9.51
N GLU A 44 5.54 -11.64 -8.78
CA GLU A 44 6.69 -12.42 -9.25
C GLU A 44 6.31 -13.88 -9.49
N ASP A 45 5.44 -14.44 -8.64
CA ASP A 45 4.81 -15.74 -8.86
C ASP A 45 3.82 -15.74 -10.06
N ALA A 46 3.32 -14.56 -10.46
CA ALA A 46 2.31 -14.42 -11.53
C ALA A 46 2.83 -13.74 -12.83
N GLY A 47 4.11 -13.35 -12.89
CA GLY A 47 4.47 -12.21 -13.74
C GLY A 47 5.93 -12.01 -14.06
N LYS A 48 6.75 -13.06 -14.07
CA LYS A 48 7.78 -13.11 -15.11
C LYS A 48 7.02 -13.34 -16.42
N PRO A 49 7.07 -12.45 -17.43
CA PRO A 49 6.67 -12.89 -18.76
C PRO A 49 7.54 -14.12 -19.03
N ILE A 50 6.90 -15.27 -19.22
CA ILE A 50 7.59 -16.44 -19.75
C ILE A 50 8.29 -15.90 -21.01
N PRO A 51 9.63 -15.95 -21.11
CA PRO A 51 10.29 -15.52 -22.33
C PRO A 51 9.74 -16.40 -23.44
N VAL A 52 8.81 -15.84 -24.21
CA VAL A 52 8.21 -16.52 -25.36
C VAL A 52 9.41 -16.78 -26.27
N PRO A 53 9.75 -18.05 -26.59
CA PRO A 53 10.84 -18.31 -27.50
C PRO A 53 10.51 -17.59 -28.80
N VAL A 54 11.28 -16.54 -29.10
CA VAL A 54 11.20 -15.81 -30.36
C VAL A 54 11.52 -16.83 -31.44
N LYS A 55 10.48 -17.36 -32.09
CA LYS A 55 10.64 -18.12 -33.33
C LYS A 55 11.15 -17.11 -34.34
N ASP A 56 12.45 -17.14 -34.56
CA ASP A 56 13.13 -16.43 -35.63
C ASP A 56 12.68 -17.11 -36.93
N ASN A 57 11.52 -16.71 -37.44
CA ASN A 57 10.98 -17.18 -38.72
C ASN A 57 11.45 -16.23 -39.83
N ASN A 58 12.76 -16.21 -40.03
CA ASN A 58 13.39 -15.74 -41.25
C ASN A 58 13.65 -16.96 -42.13
N ALA A 59 12.72 -17.22 -43.05
CA ALA A 59 12.80 -18.19 -44.14
C ALA A 59 12.38 -17.50 -45.44
#